data_AF-A0A5J4U102-F1
#
_entry.id   AF-A0A5J4U102-F1
#
_cell.length_a   1.000
_cell.length_b   1.000
_cell.length_c   1.000
_cell.angle_alpha   90.00
_cell.angle_beta   90.00
_cell.angle_gamma   90.00
#
_symmetry.space_group_name_H-M   'P 1'
#
loop_
_entity.id
_entity.type
_entity.pdbx_description
1 polymer ?
#
loop_
_entity_poly.entity_id
_entity_poly.type
_entity_poly.pdbx_seq_one_letter_code
_entity_poly.pdbx_strand_id
1 'polypeptide(L)'
;GNPHLIPEQLEEGKIIDLLISYIQAQPIEEDISNLFEPLLMIVTESPDEQRHEMFRKGIISASIKHSENINTSVVLKAVIIITQMIQTGCSDVQNGQRNQYKDQLQIDGTLEKLINIYNNKKIENKEKISNVALAISFLFKADPLPAEYGINIIQLLKDCSQNTDEQLCILALQALTCLAECETNHDLILSGEYSKVIASHLKDQTKQKICLHSIYLAIVLYQKGSIENKNMLKGNISVKLGLKLSFSRNKYIAKAGKDLHSLLQV
;
A
#
# COMPACT_ATOMS: atom_id res chain seq x y z
N GLY A 1 -9.34 -13.48 -15.91
CA GLY A 1 -8.71 -13.88 -17.19
C GLY A 1 -7.68 -14.98 -16.96
N ASN A 2 -7.04 -15.52 -18.00
CA ASN A 2 -5.91 -16.45 -17.84
C ASN A 2 -4.61 -15.63 -17.68
N PRO A 3 -3.96 -15.58 -16.50
CA PRO A 3 -2.78 -14.74 -16.26
C PRO A 3 -1.60 -15.09 -17.18
N HIS A 4 -1.55 -16.32 -17.71
CA HIS A 4 -0.50 -16.77 -18.62
C HIS A 4 -0.52 -16.08 -19.99
N LEU A 5 -1.62 -15.41 -20.35
CA LEU A 5 -1.71 -14.67 -21.62
C LEU A 5 -1.24 -13.21 -21.50
N ILE A 6 -1.08 -12.68 -20.28
CA ILE A 6 -0.69 -11.27 -20.07
C ILE A 6 0.70 -10.93 -20.66
N PRO A 7 1.74 -11.80 -20.61
CA PRO A 7 3.02 -11.53 -21.25
C PRO A 7 2.89 -11.19 -22.75
N GLU A 8 2.07 -11.95 -23.50
CA GLU A 8 1.83 -11.70 -24.92
C GLU A 8 1.07 -10.39 -25.16
N GLN A 9 0.19 -10.02 -24.22
CA GLN A 9 -0.59 -8.78 -24.26
C GLN A 9 0.22 -7.51 -23.95
N LEU A 10 1.44 -7.67 -23.43
CA LEU A 10 2.38 -6.57 -23.16
C LEU A 10 3.29 -6.24 -24.34
N GLU A 11 3.33 -7.07 -25.39
CA GLU A 11 4.11 -6.78 -26.60
C GLU A 11 3.65 -5.45 -27.21
N GLU A 12 4.58 -4.78 -27.90
CA GLU A 12 4.33 -3.48 -28.51
C GLU A 12 3.10 -3.51 -29.44
N GLY A 13 2.18 -2.57 -29.23
CA GLY A 13 0.97 -2.42 -30.04
C GLY A 13 -0.16 -3.40 -29.71
N LYS A 14 -0.04 -4.20 -28.65
CA LYS A 14 -1.09 -5.11 -28.19
C LYS A 14 -2.09 -4.41 -27.26
N ILE A 15 -2.98 -5.20 -26.66
CA ILE A 15 -4.14 -4.71 -25.92
C ILE A 15 -3.78 -3.70 -24.82
N ILE A 16 -2.63 -3.83 -24.15
CA ILE A 16 -2.26 -2.89 -23.08
C ILE A 16 -1.88 -1.52 -23.63
N ASP A 17 -1.06 -1.48 -24.69
CA ASP A 17 -0.71 -0.22 -25.37
C ASP A 17 -1.94 0.43 -25.98
N LEU A 18 -2.85 -0.38 -26.54
CA LEU A 18 -4.12 0.10 -27.05
C LEU A 18 -4.98 0.68 -25.92
N LEU A 19 -5.20 -0.04 -24.82
CA LEU A 19 -6.00 0.46 -23.70
C LEU A 19 -5.42 1.76 -23.13
N ILE A 20 -4.10 1.81 -22.90
CA ILE A 20 -3.43 3.02 -22.38
C ILE A 20 -3.60 4.19 -23.35
N SER A 21 -3.34 3.99 -24.64
CA SER A 21 -3.45 5.06 -25.64
C SER A 21 -4.90 5.53 -25.83
N TYR A 22 -5.87 4.62 -25.86
CA TYR A 22 -7.29 4.97 -25.94
C TYR A 22 -7.74 5.76 -24.71
N ILE A 23 -7.43 5.29 -23.50
CA ILE A 23 -7.77 6.00 -22.25
C ILE A 23 -7.11 7.39 -22.22
N GLN A 24 -5.83 7.48 -22.58
CA GLN A 24 -5.09 8.74 -22.63
C GLN A 24 -5.70 9.73 -23.63
N ALA A 25 -6.27 9.25 -24.74
CA ALA A 25 -6.90 10.08 -25.76
C ALA A 25 -8.29 10.60 -25.37
N GLN A 26 -9.02 9.92 -24.48
CA GLN A 26 -10.39 10.32 -24.14
C GLN A 26 -10.45 11.62 -23.30
N PRO A 27 -11.46 12.49 -23.51
CA PRO A 27 -11.75 13.61 -22.61
C PRO A 27 -12.00 13.16 -21.17
N ILE A 28 -11.78 14.05 -20.20
CA ILE A 28 -11.94 13.73 -18.76
C ILE A 28 -13.39 13.43 -18.42
N GLU A 29 -14.34 14.00 -19.17
CA GLU A 29 -15.78 13.90 -18.93
C GLU A 29 -16.40 12.63 -19.55
N GLU A 30 -15.66 11.93 -20.42
CA GLU A 30 -16.18 10.76 -21.14
C GLU A 30 -16.35 9.56 -20.19
N ASP A 31 -17.46 8.83 -20.31
CA ASP A 31 -17.67 7.61 -19.54
C ASP A 31 -16.90 6.44 -20.15
N ILE A 32 -15.69 6.25 -19.64
CA ILE A 32 -14.76 5.20 -20.06
C ILE A 32 -14.68 4.06 -19.05
N SER A 33 -15.75 3.83 -18.27
CA SER A 33 -15.83 2.75 -17.28
C SER A 33 -15.48 1.39 -17.87
N ASN A 34 -15.91 1.15 -19.12
CA ASN A 34 -15.66 -0.10 -19.85
C ASN A 34 -14.20 -0.27 -20.31
N LEU A 35 -13.41 0.80 -20.34
CA LEU A 35 -11.96 0.74 -20.62
C LEU A 35 -11.15 0.50 -19.35
N PHE A 36 -11.60 1.06 -18.22
CA PHE A 36 -10.94 0.88 -16.93
C PHE A 36 -11.15 -0.50 -16.32
N GLU A 37 -12.30 -1.14 -16.57
CA GLU A 37 -12.58 -2.49 -16.06
C GLU A 37 -11.55 -3.55 -16.53
N PRO A 38 -11.29 -3.73 -17.83
CA PRO A 38 -10.28 -4.68 -18.29
C PRO A 38 -8.87 -4.27 -17.86
N LEU A 39 -8.55 -2.96 -17.83
CA LEU A 39 -7.24 -2.48 -17.37
C LEU A 39 -7.00 -2.82 -15.90
N LEU A 40 -7.99 -2.61 -15.03
CA LEU A 40 -7.92 -2.96 -13.62
C LEU A 40 -7.75 -4.47 -13.42
N MET A 41 -8.49 -5.29 -14.17
CA MET A 41 -8.33 -6.75 -14.14
C MET A 41 -6.91 -7.16 -14.54
N ILE A 42 -6.37 -6.60 -15.63
CA ILE A 42 -5.02 -6.87 -16.10
C ILE A 42 -4.00 -6.52 -15.01
N VAL A 43 -4.06 -5.31 -14.44
CA VAL A 43 -3.13 -4.87 -13.38
C VAL A 43 -3.21 -5.80 -12.17
N THR A 44 -4.43 -6.14 -11.73
CA THR A 44 -4.64 -6.97 -10.54
C THR A 44 -4.04 -8.36 -10.69
N GLU A 45 -4.17 -8.97 -11.87
CA GLU A 45 -3.67 -10.33 -12.15
C GLU A 45 -2.20 -10.37 -12.59
N SER A 46 -1.57 -9.22 -12.81
CA SER A 46 -0.19 -9.15 -13.29
C SER A 46 0.84 -9.29 -12.17
N PRO A 47 1.90 -10.10 -12.33
CA PRO A 47 3.06 -10.07 -11.44
C PRO A 47 3.81 -8.74 -11.52
N ASP A 48 4.65 -8.47 -10.52
CA ASP A 48 5.38 -7.20 -10.39
C ASP A 48 6.19 -6.87 -11.66
N GLU A 49 6.91 -7.83 -12.26
CA GLU A 49 7.67 -7.64 -13.51
C GLU A 49 6.83 -7.03 -14.65
N GLN A 50 5.58 -7.50 -14.79
CA GLN A 50 4.65 -7.01 -15.80
C GLN A 50 4.09 -5.63 -15.45
N ARG A 51 3.86 -5.36 -14.16
CA ARG A 51 3.46 -4.04 -13.68
C ARG A 51 4.60 -3.02 -13.87
N HIS A 52 5.87 -3.40 -13.71
CA HIS A 52 6.99 -2.52 -14.08
C HIS A 52 6.95 -2.11 -15.55
N GLU A 53 6.60 -3.04 -16.43
CA GLU A 53 6.46 -2.74 -17.86
C GLU A 53 5.25 -1.82 -18.14
N MET A 54 4.10 -2.07 -17.52
CA MET A 54 2.94 -1.17 -17.64
C MET A 54 3.23 0.23 -17.10
N PHE A 55 4.05 0.35 -16.05
CA PHE A 55 4.51 1.64 -15.55
C PHE A 55 5.31 2.40 -16.62
N ARG A 56 6.27 1.75 -17.27
CA ARG A 56 7.06 2.33 -18.37
C ARG A 56 6.19 2.76 -19.56
N LYS A 57 5.14 2.00 -19.85
CA LYS A 57 4.15 2.32 -20.89
C LYS A 57 3.21 3.48 -20.54
N GLY A 58 3.31 4.06 -19.34
CA GLY A 58 2.58 5.27 -18.98
C GLY A 58 1.18 5.03 -18.39
N ILE A 59 0.91 3.85 -17.83
CA ILE A 59 -0.40 3.51 -17.24
C ILE A 59 -0.83 4.49 -16.14
N ILE A 60 0.11 5.01 -15.34
CA ILE A 60 -0.19 5.99 -14.29
C ILE A 60 -0.63 7.32 -14.91
N SER A 61 0.06 7.80 -15.95
CA SER A 61 -0.35 9.02 -16.67
C SER A 61 -1.76 8.88 -17.25
N ALA A 62 -2.07 7.75 -17.88
CA ALA A 62 -3.41 7.48 -18.41
C ALA A 62 -4.46 7.43 -17.30
N SER A 63 -4.14 6.84 -16.15
CA SER A 63 -5.06 6.73 -15.03
C SER A 63 -5.28 8.06 -14.30
N ILE A 64 -4.22 8.81 -13.99
CA ILE A 64 -4.30 10.05 -13.20
C ILE A 64 -5.01 11.16 -13.98
N LYS A 65 -5.00 11.13 -15.32
CA LYS A 65 -5.82 12.03 -16.13
C LYS A 65 -7.31 11.96 -15.76
N HIS A 66 -7.79 10.76 -15.43
CA HIS A 66 -9.21 10.47 -15.17
C HIS A 66 -9.55 10.42 -13.69
N SER A 67 -8.68 10.89 -12.79
CA SER A 67 -8.97 10.96 -11.35
C SER A 67 -10.00 12.05 -10.97
N GLU A 68 -10.35 12.90 -11.93
CA GLU A 68 -11.34 13.98 -11.84
C GLU A 68 -12.55 13.75 -12.77
N ASN A 69 -12.68 12.54 -13.33
CA ASN A 69 -13.79 12.16 -14.20
C ASN A 69 -15.14 12.27 -13.45
N ILE A 70 -16.20 12.66 -14.17
CA ILE A 70 -17.55 12.82 -13.61
C ILE A 70 -18.14 11.49 -13.12
N ASN A 71 -17.76 10.38 -13.75
CA ASN A 71 -18.12 9.04 -13.33
C ASN A 71 -17.20 8.58 -12.19
N THR A 72 -17.78 8.49 -10.99
CA THR A 72 -17.07 8.08 -9.77
C THR A 72 -16.51 6.67 -9.84
N SER A 73 -17.07 5.79 -10.67
CA SER A 73 -16.54 4.43 -10.92
C SER A 73 -15.22 4.47 -11.69
N VAL A 74 -15.12 5.31 -12.73
CA VAL A 74 -13.87 5.54 -13.48
C VAL A 74 -12.79 6.03 -12.53
N VAL A 75 -13.12 7.04 -11.73
CA VAL A 75 -12.20 7.64 -10.76
C VAL A 75 -11.70 6.61 -9.75
N LEU A 76 -12.59 5.78 -9.18
CA LEU A 76 -12.21 4.77 -8.20
C LEU A 76 -11.24 3.74 -8.82
N LYS A 77 -11.56 3.22 -10.02
CA LYS A 77 -10.70 2.25 -10.72
C LYS A 77 -9.35 2.86 -11.08
N ALA A 78 -9.33 4.11 -11.53
CA ALA A 78 -8.10 4.83 -11.83
C ALA A 78 -7.19 4.94 -10.59
N VAL A 79 -7.75 5.33 -9.44
CA VAL A 79 -6.99 5.43 -8.20
C VAL A 79 -6.49 4.05 -7.75
N ILE A 80 -7.32 2.99 -7.81
CA ILE A 80 -6.89 1.63 -7.46
C ILE A 80 -5.71 1.18 -8.33
N ILE A 81 -5.78 1.41 -9.66
CA ILE A 81 -4.67 1.11 -10.58
C ILE A 81 -3.42 1.85 -10.12
N ILE A 82 -3.50 3.17 -9.91
CA ILE A 82 -2.36 4.00 -9.48
C ILE A 82 -1.75 3.45 -8.18
N THR A 83 -2.59 3.12 -7.19
CA THR A 83 -2.14 2.56 -5.91
C THR A 83 -1.39 1.24 -6.10
N GLN A 84 -1.92 0.31 -6.90
CA GLN A 84 -1.28 -0.98 -7.17
C GLN A 84 0.06 -0.80 -7.91
N MET A 85 0.12 0.12 -8.88
CA MET A 85 1.34 0.41 -9.63
C MET A 85 2.41 1.02 -8.73
N ILE A 86 2.04 1.97 -7.88
CA ILE A 86 2.95 2.58 -6.91
C ILE A 86 3.43 1.55 -5.89
N GLN A 87 2.56 0.67 -5.42
CA GLN A 87 2.91 -0.40 -4.47
C GLN A 87 3.99 -1.32 -5.05
N THR A 88 3.92 -1.69 -6.32
CA THR A 88 4.96 -2.48 -7.00
C THR A 88 6.33 -1.77 -6.97
N GLY A 89 6.36 -0.43 -6.98
CA GLY A 89 7.59 0.36 -6.76
C GLY A 89 8.26 0.15 -5.40
N CYS A 90 7.55 -0.42 -4.42
CA CYS A 90 8.09 -0.79 -3.11
C CYS A 90 8.62 -2.23 -3.05
N SER A 91 8.10 -3.16 -3.87
CA SER A 91 8.42 -4.59 -3.79
C SER A 91 9.88 -4.91 -4.15
N ASP A 92 10.44 -4.13 -5.08
CA ASP A 92 11.74 -4.38 -5.70
C ASP A 92 12.92 -3.67 -5.02
N VAL A 93 12.64 -2.83 -4.02
CA VAL A 93 13.67 -2.09 -3.29
C VAL A 93 13.90 -2.71 -1.91
N GLN A 94 15.13 -2.61 -1.42
CA GLN A 94 15.49 -3.16 -0.12
C GLN A 94 14.85 -2.37 1.03
N ASN A 95 14.76 -2.99 2.22
CA ASN A 95 14.30 -2.29 3.42
C ASN A 95 15.17 -1.05 3.70
N GLY A 96 14.54 0.09 3.95
CA GLY A 96 15.19 1.38 4.11
C GLY A 96 15.45 2.14 2.81
N GLN A 97 15.15 1.56 1.64
CA GLN A 97 15.19 2.28 0.37
C GLN A 97 13.84 2.90 0.04
N ARG A 98 13.88 4.09 -0.56
CA ARG A 98 12.70 4.83 -1.03
C ARG A 98 12.03 4.07 -2.17
N ASN A 99 10.73 4.31 -2.37
CA ASN A 99 10.01 3.79 -3.53
C ASN A 99 10.69 4.26 -4.84
N GLN A 100 10.99 3.32 -5.74
CA GLN A 100 11.75 3.63 -6.96
C GLN A 100 11.03 4.59 -7.92
N TYR A 101 9.71 4.72 -7.81
CA TYR A 101 8.90 5.61 -8.65
C TYR A 101 8.69 7.00 -8.05
N LYS A 102 9.08 7.23 -6.79
CA LYS A 102 8.76 8.47 -6.08
C LYS A 102 9.24 9.71 -6.80
N ASP A 103 10.51 9.76 -7.19
CA ASP A 103 11.10 10.96 -7.76
C ASP A 103 10.48 11.26 -9.14
N GLN A 104 10.23 10.25 -9.97
CA GLN A 104 9.55 10.42 -11.26
C GLN A 104 8.12 10.96 -11.09
N LEU A 105 7.34 10.35 -10.19
CA LEU A 105 5.94 10.73 -9.94
C LEU A 105 5.80 12.06 -9.20
N GLN A 106 6.87 12.54 -8.58
CA GLN A 106 6.95 13.89 -8.05
C GLN A 106 7.24 14.89 -9.18
N ILE A 107 8.19 14.58 -10.08
CA ILE A 107 8.57 15.45 -11.21
C ILE A 107 7.41 15.63 -12.20
N ASP A 108 6.63 14.58 -12.47
CA ASP A 108 5.51 14.65 -13.42
C ASP A 108 4.19 15.20 -12.81
N GLY A 109 4.21 15.59 -11.54
CA GLY A 109 3.06 16.16 -10.83
C GLY A 109 2.00 15.15 -10.37
N THR A 110 2.21 13.84 -10.57
CA THR A 110 1.27 12.81 -10.10
C THR A 110 1.09 12.85 -8.58
N LEU A 111 2.17 12.98 -7.81
CA LEU A 111 2.11 13.07 -6.35
C LEU A 111 1.29 14.29 -5.91
N GLU A 112 1.48 15.45 -6.54
CA GLU A 112 0.71 16.66 -6.24
C GLU A 112 -0.80 16.45 -6.50
N LYS A 113 -1.15 15.81 -7.62
CA LYS A 113 -2.55 15.44 -7.92
C LYS A 113 -3.14 14.51 -6.87
N LEU A 114 -2.40 13.49 -6.42
CA LEU A 114 -2.85 12.60 -5.35
C LEU A 114 -3.10 13.37 -4.04
N ILE A 115 -2.21 14.29 -3.67
CA ILE A 115 -2.38 15.14 -2.49
C ILE A 115 -3.62 16.04 -2.64
N ASN A 116 -3.83 16.63 -3.81
CA ASN A 116 -5.02 17.45 -4.10
C ASN A 116 -6.31 16.64 -3.98
N ILE A 117 -6.33 15.40 -4.48
CA ILE A 117 -7.47 14.49 -4.32
C ILE A 117 -7.70 14.16 -2.85
N TYR A 118 -6.65 13.84 -2.09
CA TYR A 118 -6.77 13.52 -0.67
C TYR A 118 -7.36 14.69 0.14
N ASN A 119 -6.91 15.92 -0.14
CA ASN A 119 -7.34 17.12 0.55
C ASN A 119 -8.71 17.65 0.09
N ASN A 120 -9.28 17.09 -0.98
CA ASN A 120 -10.57 17.54 -1.51
C ASN A 120 -11.72 17.04 -0.63
N LYS A 121 -12.16 17.91 0.28
CA LYS A 121 -13.27 17.68 1.22
C LYS A 121 -14.63 17.40 0.57
N LYS A 122 -14.78 17.60 -0.75
CA LYS A 122 -16.01 17.28 -1.48
C LYS A 122 -16.12 15.80 -1.84
N ILE A 123 -15.03 15.04 -1.72
CA ILE A 123 -15.04 13.61 -2.00
C ILE A 123 -15.56 12.87 -0.77
N GLU A 124 -16.79 12.35 -0.88
CA GLU A 124 -17.43 11.58 0.20
C GLU A 124 -17.08 10.08 0.14
N ASN A 125 -16.58 9.60 -1.00
CA ASN A 125 -16.23 8.20 -1.17
C ASN A 125 -14.97 7.84 -0.35
N LYS A 126 -15.19 7.17 0.79
CA LYS A 126 -14.13 6.72 1.71
C LYS A 126 -13.15 5.75 1.08
N GLU A 127 -13.61 4.89 0.18
CA GLU A 127 -12.76 3.92 -0.52
C GLU A 127 -11.76 4.63 -1.45
N LYS A 128 -12.23 5.65 -2.18
CA LYS A 128 -11.37 6.52 -2.99
C LYS A 128 -10.29 7.18 -2.12
N ILE A 129 -10.67 7.84 -1.03
CA ILE A 129 -9.73 8.52 -0.13
C ILE A 129 -8.73 7.53 0.50
N SER A 130 -9.19 6.33 0.86
CA SER A 130 -8.32 5.27 1.40
C SER A 130 -7.28 4.83 0.37
N ASN A 131 -7.67 4.61 -0.89
CA ASN A 131 -6.72 4.23 -1.93
C ASN A 131 -5.71 5.33 -2.24
N VAL A 132 -6.13 6.61 -2.23
CA VAL A 132 -5.18 7.73 -2.38
C VAL A 132 -4.20 7.80 -1.21
N ALA A 133 -4.67 7.63 0.02
CA ALA A 133 -3.81 7.60 1.20
C ALA A 133 -2.81 6.44 1.15
N LEU A 134 -3.23 5.26 0.68
CA LEU A 134 -2.34 4.13 0.41
C LEU A 134 -1.27 4.48 -0.62
N ALA A 135 -1.66 5.06 -1.76
CA ALA A 135 -0.72 5.48 -2.82
C ALA A 135 0.34 6.45 -2.27
N ILE A 136 -0.09 7.50 -1.56
CA ILE A 136 0.84 8.45 -0.94
C ILE A 136 1.76 7.72 0.04
N SER A 137 1.22 6.86 0.90
CA SER A 137 2.01 6.13 1.90
C SER A 137 3.06 5.21 1.30
N PHE A 138 2.75 4.54 0.19
CA PHE A 138 3.71 3.72 -0.54
C PHE A 138 4.79 4.57 -1.22
N LEU A 139 4.47 5.75 -1.75
CA LEU A 139 5.50 6.67 -2.25
C LEU A 139 6.45 7.07 -1.11
N PHE A 140 5.93 7.37 0.08
CA PHE A 140 6.72 7.73 1.26
C PHE A 140 7.35 6.55 2.00
N LYS A 141 7.52 5.37 1.36
CA LYS A 141 8.32 4.28 1.93
C LYS A 141 9.70 4.79 2.35
N ALA A 142 10.10 4.46 3.58
CA ALA A 142 11.36 4.87 4.19
C ALA A 142 11.62 6.39 4.26
N ASP A 143 10.60 7.22 4.04
CA ASP A 143 10.67 8.69 4.13
C ASP A 143 9.70 9.22 5.20
N PRO A 144 9.99 10.38 5.81
CA PRO A 144 9.03 11.04 6.69
C PRO A 144 7.82 11.53 5.88
N LEU A 145 6.61 11.32 6.41
CA LEU A 145 5.42 11.97 5.86
C LEU A 145 5.44 13.47 6.19
N PRO A 146 5.05 14.35 5.25
CA PRO A 146 4.91 15.77 5.53
C PRO A 146 3.88 16.03 6.62
N ALA A 147 4.22 16.96 7.53
CA ALA A 147 3.42 17.26 8.72
C ALA A 147 1.98 17.71 8.39
N GLU A 148 1.77 18.33 7.24
CA GLU A 148 0.50 18.87 6.77
C GLU A 148 -0.60 17.80 6.67
N TYR A 149 -0.24 16.58 6.28
CA TYR A 149 -1.20 15.49 6.05
C TYR A 149 -0.79 14.16 6.69
N GLY A 150 0.43 14.04 7.22
CA GLY A 150 0.96 12.78 7.75
C GLY A 150 0.15 12.20 8.91
N ILE A 151 -0.33 13.03 9.83
CA ILE A 151 -1.17 12.61 10.97
C ILE A 151 -2.47 11.96 10.47
N ASN A 152 -3.15 12.62 9.53
CA ASN A 152 -4.45 12.15 9.02
C ASN A 152 -4.30 10.89 8.16
N ILE A 153 -3.24 10.80 7.35
CA ILE A 153 -2.94 9.59 6.57
C ILE A 153 -2.67 8.41 7.51
N ILE A 154 -1.79 8.58 8.51
CA ILE A 154 -1.48 7.50 9.45
C ILE A 154 -2.73 7.07 10.20
N GLN A 155 -3.56 8.01 10.69
CA GLN A 155 -4.80 7.67 11.36
C GLN A 155 -5.75 6.89 10.45
N LEU A 156 -5.92 7.32 9.20
CA LEU A 156 -6.75 6.60 8.23
C LEU A 156 -6.22 5.18 7.98
N LEU A 157 -4.91 4.99 7.85
CA LEU A 157 -4.34 3.65 7.70
C LEU A 157 -4.58 2.77 8.93
N LYS A 158 -4.51 3.32 10.15
CA LYS A 158 -4.87 2.60 11.38
C LYS A 158 -6.32 2.14 11.34
N ASP A 159 -7.23 2.99 10.89
CA ASP A 159 -8.65 2.66 10.77
C ASP A 159 -8.87 1.60 9.69
N CYS A 160 -8.23 1.73 8.52
CA CYS A 160 -8.26 0.75 7.44
C CYS A 160 -7.70 -0.61 7.87
N SER A 161 -6.65 -0.63 8.70
CA SER A 161 -6.08 -1.86 9.25
C SER A 161 -7.04 -2.62 10.19
N GLN A 162 -8.14 -2.01 10.60
CA GLN A 162 -9.16 -2.61 11.45
C GLN A 162 -10.48 -2.84 10.69
N ASN A 163 -10.48 -2.64 9.37
CA ASN A 163 -11.66 -2.79 8.53
C ASN A 163 -12.10 -4.26 8.40
N THR A 164 -13.37 -4.47 8.09
CA THR A 164 -13.92 -5.80 7.78
C THR A 164 -13.43 -6.34 6.44
N ASP A 165 -13.07 -5.46 5.51
CA ASP A 165 -12.39 -5.83 4.26
C ASP A 165 -10.94 -6.23 4.57
N GLU A 166 -10.67 -7.54 4.45
CA GLU A 166 -9.35 -8.11 4.69
C GLU A 166 -8.29 -7.58 3.72
N GLN A 167 -8.65 -7.31 2.47
CA GLN A 167 -7.69 -6.82 1.48
C GLN A 167 -7.27 -5.38 1.79
N LEU A 168 -8.23 -4.52 2.15
CA LEU A 168 -7.93 -3.17 2.61
C LEU A 168 -7.08 -3.18 3.88
N CYS A 169 -7.36 -4.07 4.82
CA CYS A 169 -6.58 -4.26 6.04
C CYS A 169 -5.12 -4.63 5.72
N ILE A 170 -4.90 -5.59 4.81
CA ILE A 170 -3.57 -6.03 4.36
C ILE A 170 -2.81 -4.85 3.74
N LEU A 171 -3.43 -4.13 2.81
CA LEU A 171 -2.81 -2.97 2.15
C LEU A 171 -2.43 -1.88 3.15
N ALA A 172 -3.29 -1.61 4.13
CA ALA A 172 -3.01 -0.62 5.17
C ALA A 172 -1.83 -1.03 6.05
N LEU A 173 -1.73 -2.31 6.44
CA LEU A 173 -0.59 -2.82 7.21
C LEU A 173 0.71 -2.78 6.39
N GLN A 174 0.65 -3.08 5.10
CA GLN A 174 1.80 -2.95 4.19
C GLN A 174 2.26 -1.49 4.06
N ALA A 175 1.33 -0.55 3.89
CA ALA A 175 1.62 0.88 3.84
C ALA A 175 2.23 1.38 5.15
N LEU A 176 1.66 1.02 6.30
CA LEU A 176 2.23 1.32 7.62
C LEU A 176 3.63 0.74 7.79
N THR A 177 3.88 -0.47 7.27
CA THR A 177 5.22 -1.10 7.31
C THR A 177 6.22 -0.29 6.48
N CYS A 178 5.82 0.15 5.28
CA CYS A 178 6.67 1.01 4.43
C CYS A 178 7.00 2.34 5.11
N LEU A 179 6.02 2.98 5.75
CA LEU A 179 6.22 4.22 6.50
C LEU A 179 7.09 4.00 7.74
N ALA A 180 6.93 2.87 8.43
CA ALA A 180 7.74 2.50 9.60
C ALA A 180 9.21 2.25 9.25
N GLU A 181 9.59 2.18 7.98
CA GLU A 181 11.00 2.14 7.62
C GLU A 181 11.73 3.47 7.88
N CYS A 182 10.99 4.56 8.15
CA CYS A 182 11.50 5.83 8.65
C CYS A 182 11.12 6.00 10.13
N GLU A 183 12.13 6.18 11.00
CA GLU A 183 11.94 6.35 12.45
C GLU A 183 11.05 7.55 12.80
N THR A 184 11.12 8.64 12.03
CA THR A 184 10.32 9.86 12.25
C THR A 184 8.80 9.60 12.24
N ASN A 185 8.35 8.52 11.59
CA ASN A 185 6.92 8.17 11.54
C ASN A 185 6.44 7.35 12.76
N HIS A 186 7.36 6.83 13.60
CA HIS A 186 7.03 5.79 14.59
C HIS A 186 6.12 6.27 15.71
N ASP A 187 6.37 7.45 16.27
CA ASP A 187 5.53 8.02 17.33
C ASP A 187 4.10 8.22 16.84
N LEU A 188 3.94 8.70 15.61
CA LEU A 188 2.63 8.84 14.99
C LEU A 188 1.97 7.48 14.75
N ILE A 189 2.71 6.47 14.26
CA ILE A 189 2.19 5.11 14.05
C ILE A 189 1.77 4.46 15.37
N LEU A 190 2.53 4.64 16.46
CA LEU A 190 2.25 3.99 17.74
C LEU A 190 1.29 4.78 18.64
N SER A 191 0.97 6.02 18.29
CA SER A 191 0.01 6.84 19.04
C SER A 191 -1.38 6.20 19.12
N GLY A 192 -2.15 6.59 20.14
CA GLY A 192 -3.55 6.16 20.30
C GLY A 192 -3.71 4.65 20.55
N GLU A 193 -2.82 4.05 21.36
CA GLU A 193 -2.87 2.63 21.73
C GLU A 193 -2.75 1.65 20.55
N TYR A 194 -2.24 2.10 19.40
CA TYR A 194 -2.18 1.27 18.19
C TYR A 194 -1.29 0.02 18.36
N SER A 195 -0.35 0.03 19.31
CA SER A 195 0.40 -1.17 19.72
C SER A 195 -0.51 -2.32 20.22
N LYS A 196 -1.67 -2.02 20.83
CA LYS A 196 -2.68 -3.02 21.21
C LYS A 196 -3.38 -3.62 20.00
N VAL A 197 -3.63 -2.81 18.96
CA VAL A 197 -4.21 -3.27 17.68
C VAL A 197 -3.25 -4.21 16.97
N ILE A 198 -1.97 -3.85 16.88
CA ILE A 198 -0.95 -4.76 16.34
C ILE A 198 -0.97 -6.09 17.13
N ALA A 199 -0.97 -6.03 18.46
CA ALA A 199 -1.00 -7.23 19.31
C ALA A 199 -2.28 -8.07 19.13
N SER A 200 -3.43 -7.48 18.81
CA SER A 200 -4.67 -8.23 18.54
C SER A 200 -4.60 -9.00 17.23
N HIS A 201 -4.09 -8.37 16.15
CA HIS A 201 -3.86 -9.03 14.87
C HIS A 201 -2.85 -10.17 14.97
N LEU A 202 -1.81 -10.01 15.79
CA LEU A 202 -0.83 -11.08 16.06
C LEU A 202 -1.46 -12.29 16.77
N LYS A 203 -2.50 -12.09 17.58
CA LYS A 203 -3.18 -13.18 18.31
C LYS A 203 -4.20 -13.91 17.43
N ASP A 204 -4.81 -13.21 16.47
CA ASP A 204 -5.78 -13.79 15.55
C ASP A 204 -5.10 -14.51 14.37
N GLN A 205 -4.75 -15.78 14.58
CA GLN A 205 -4.17 -16.62 13.54
C GLN A 205 -5.19 -17.16 12.52
N THR A 206 -6.49 -16.86 12.68
CA THR A 206 -7.49 -17.22 11.66
C THR A 206 -7.34 -16.33 10.43
N LYS A 207 -7.00 -15.07 10.64
CA LYS A 207 -6.68 -14.08 9.60
C LYS A 207 -5.18 -14.09 9.27
N GLN A 208 -4.71 -15.17 8.66
CA GLN A 208 -3.26 -15.45 8.50
C GLN A 208 -2.49 -14.33 7.79
N LYS A 209 -3.05 -13.71 6.73
CA LYS A 209 -2.37 -12.64 6.00
C LYS A 209 -2.24 -11.38 6.86
N ILE A 210 -3.32 -10.99 7.54
CA ILE A 210 -3.32 -9.84 8.48
C ILE A 210 -2.32 -10.07 9.61
N CYS A 211 -2.30 -11.28 10.18
CA CYS A 211 -1.32 -11.68 11.19
C CYS A 211 0.11 -11.52 10.67
N LEU A 212 0.41 -12.04 9.46
CA LEU A 212 1.74 -11.95 8.84
C LEU A 212 2.19 -10.49 8.64
N HIS A 213 1.35 -9.64 8.05
CA HIS A 213 1.72 -8.23 7.83
C HIS A 213 1.83 -7.45 9.14
N SER A 214 1.06 -7.81 10.17
CA SER A 214 1.22 -7.23 11.51
C SER A 214 2.54 -7.65 12.17
N ILE A 215 3.06 -8.86 11.89
CA ILE A 215 4.39 -9.27 12.33
C ILE A 215 5.46 -8.40 11.66
N TYR A 216 5.37 -8.20 10.34
CA TYR A 216 6.33 -7.36 9.62
C TYR A 216 6.35 -5.92 10.13
N LEU A 217 5.17 -5.32 10.36
CA LEU A 217 5.08 -3.99 10.97
C LEU A 217 5.76 -3.96 12.35
N ALA A 218 5.45 -4.94 13.21
CA ALA A 218 6.04 -5.03 14.55
C ALA A 218 7.56 -5.18 14.51
N ILE A 219 8.10 -6.00 13.60
CA ILE A 219 9.54 -6.19 13.39
C ILE A 219 10.20 -4.87 13.01
N VAL A 220 9.66 -4.16 12.01
CA VAL A 220 10.26 -2.91 11.52
C VAL A 220 10.26 -1.83 12.60
N LEU A 221 9.13 -1.65 13.30
CA LEU A 221 9.03 -0.70 14.41
C LEU A 221 9.98 -1.07 15.56
N TYR A 222 10.17 -2.36 15.84
CA TYR A 222 11.11 -2.78 16.88
C TYR A 222 12.57 -2.59 16.46
N GLN A 223 12.93 -2.89 15.21
CA GLN A 223 14.30 -2.77 14.72
C GLN A 223 14.76 -1.32 14.65
N LYS A 224 13.89 -0.44 14.15
CA LYS A 224 14.22 0.96 13.84
C LYS A 224 13.73 1.96 14.88
N GLY A 225 12.86 1.56 15.80
CA GLY A 225 12.25 2.47 16.77
C GLY A 225 13.16 2.86 17.92
N SER A 226 12.80 3.98 18.54
CA SER A 226 13.40 4.47 19.77
C SER A 226 13.21 3.48 20.93
N ILE A 227 13.86 3.76 22.06
CA ILE A 227 13.70 2.96 23.28
C ILE A 227 12.23 3.01 23.74
N GLU A 228 11.60 4.18 23.64
CA GLU A 228 10.20 4.41 23.99
C GLU A 228 9.27 3.59 23.09
N ASN A 229 9.50 3.60 21.77
CA ASN A 229 8.70 2.81 20.83
C ASN A 229 8.82 1.30 21.11
N LYS A 230 10.04 0.82 21.37
CA LYS A 230 10.30 -0.58 21.75
C LYS A 230 9.58 -0.96 23.04
N ASN A 231 9.60 -0.10 24.05
CA ASN A 231 8.92 -0.32 25.32
C ASN A 231 7.39 -0.37 25.14
N MET A 232 6.81 0.52 24.33
CA MET A 232 5.38 0.50 23.99
C MET A 232 4.97 -0.83 23.33
N LEU A 233 5.79 -1.34 22.41
CA LEU A 233 5.56 -2.63 21.77
C LEU A 233 5.70 -3.79 22.76
N LYS A 234 6.77 -3.83 23.57
CA LYS A 234 6.99 -4.87 24.59
C LYS A 234 5.85 -4.94 25.61
N GLY A 235 5.24 -3.80 25.94
CA GLY A 235 4.09 -3.74 26.84
C GLY A 235 2.87 -4.53 26.33
N ASN A 236 2.75 -4.75 25.01
CA ASN A 236 1.59 -5.39 24.39
C ASN A 236 1.91 -6.70 23.65
N ILE A 237 3.16 -6.87 23.20
CA ILE A 237 3.65 -8.02 22.43
C ILE A 237 4.68 -8.76 23.27
N SER A 238 4.26 -9.86 23.89
CA SER A 238 5.13 -10.64 24.77
C SER A 238 6.09 -11.55 23.99
N VAL A 239 7.25 -11.84 24.58
CA VAL A 239 8.21 -12.85 24.10
C VAL A 239 7.52 -14.20 23.84
N LYS A 240 6.55 -14.58 24.70
CA LYS A 240 5.75 -15.81 24.57
C LYS A 240 4.85 -15.78 23.32
N LEU A 241 4.28 -14.63 22.95
CA LEU A 241 3.51 -14.49 21.72
C LEU A 241 4.40 -14.67 20.49
N GLY A 242 5.58 -14.05 20.47
CA GLY A 242 6.58 -14.26 19.42
C GLY A 242 6.95 -15.74 19.28
N LEU A 243 7.23 -16.42 20.40
CA LEU A 243 7.52 -17.85 20.42
C LEU A 243 6.36 -18.68 19.86
N LYS A 244 5.11 -18.39 20.26
CA LYS A 244 3.93 -19.08 19.72
C LYS A 244 3.83 -18.92 18.20
N LEU A 245 4.06 -17.72 17.68
CA LEU A 245 4.02 -17.45 16.23
C LEU A 245 5.11 -18.21 15.48
N SER A 246 6.29 -18.38 16.09
CA SER A 246 7.42 -19.12 15.53
C SER A 246 7.12 -20.61 15.23
N PHE A 247 6.08 -21.17 15.88
CA PHE A 247 5.59 -22.53 15.67
C PHE A 247 4.30 -22.61 14.83
N SER A 248 3.94 -21.54 14.13
CA SER A 248 2.76 -21.53 13.26
C SER A 248 2.85 -22.62 12.17
N ARG A 249 1.71 -23.20 11.79
CA ARG A 249 1.63 -24.12 10.64
C ARG A 249 1.86 -23.39 9.31
N ASN A 250 1.57 -22.09 9.26
CA ASN A 250 1.89 -21.26 8.11
C ASN A 250 3.39 -20.94 8.15
N LYS A 251 4.15 -21.45 7.17
CA LYS A 251 5.61 -21.30 7.09
C LYS A 251 6.10 -19.85 7.08
N TYR A 252 5.32 -18.92 6.52
CA TYR A 252 5.68 -17.51 6.45
C TYR A 252 5.51 -16.86 7.83
N ILE A 253 4.40 -17.12 8.51
CA ILE A 253 4.18 -16.69 9.90
C ILE A 253 5.23 -17.31 10.84
N ALA A 254 5.55 -18.59 10.66
CA ALA A 254 6.57 -19.26 11.47
C ALA A 254 7.94 -18.60 11.32
N LYS A 255 8.35 -18.30 10.09
CA LYS A 255 9.61 -17.60 9.82
C LYS A 255 9.61 -16.20 10.46
N ALA A 256 8.63 -15.37 10.13
CA ALA A 256 8.54 -14.01 10.67
C ALA A 256 8.39 -14.00 12.21
N GLY A 257 7.69 -14.99 12.78
CA GLY A 257 7.54 -15.17 14.21
C GLY A 257 8.87 -15.48 14.93
N LYS A 258 9.78 -16.21 14.29
CA LYS A 258 11.15 -16.43 14.82
C LYS A 258 11.94 -15.12 14.86
N ASP A 259 11.84 -14.32 13.81
CA ASP A 259 12.52 -13.02 13.72
C ASP A 259 12.01 -12.09 14.81
N LEU A 260 10.68 -11.97 14.96
CA LEU A 260 10.06 -11.18 16.02
C LEU A 260 10.42 -11.70 17.43
N HIS A 261 10.40 -13.02 17.64
CA HIS A 261 10.75 -13.60 18.94
C HIS A 261 12.18 -13.25 19.35
N SER A 262 13.12 -13.35 18.42
CA SER A 262 14.53 -13.05 18.66
C SER A 262 14.73 -11.58 19.04
N LEU A 263 14.00 -10.67 18.38
CA LEU A 263 14.03 -9.24 18.69
C LEU A 263 13.51 -8.94 20.10
N LEU A 264 12.42 -9.59 20.52
CA LEU A 264 11.79 -9.33 21.82
C LEU A 264 12.63 -9.82 23.02
N GLN A 265 13.63 -10.66 22.81
CA GLN A 265 14.51 -11.19 23.86
C GLN A 265 15.61 -10.20 24.30
N VAL A 266 15.94 -9.23 23.45
CA VAL A 266 16.94 -8.17 23.70
C VAL A 266 16.24 -7.00 24.39
#